data_AF-A0A0T9MH49-F1
#
_entry.id   AF-A0A0T9MH49-F1
#
_cell.length_a   1.000
_cell.length_b   1.000
_cell.length_c   1.000
_cell.angle_alpha   90.00
_cell.angle_beta   90.00
_cell.angle_gamma   90.00
#
_symmetry.space_group_name_H-M   'P 1'
#
loop_
_entity.id
_entity.type
_entity.pdbx_description
1 polymer ?
#
loop_
_entity_poly.entity_id
_entity_poly.type
_entity_poly.pdbx_seq_one_letter_code
_entity_poly.pdbx_strand_id
1 'polypeptide(L)'
;MSYQHLAPQAAAPTGNRLSGSLLRLQRLSQSAQAQDEQESTSVVVTRHTNAHWIASSREAQNNPILALKLIKRRTPHEDAIGTLQVSARHLSNFTKRKMIAVCAGWECLDTEDRNIEAFTYSMTHSDDNGYHAGFFAAQRVLKKHVEPWTEEDIRALSVGLVEV
;
A
#
# COMPACT_ATOMS: atom_id res chain seq x y z
N MET A 1 -42.32 -18.19 -48.41
CA MET A 1 -42.53 -17.41 -47.16
C MET A 1 -41.35 -16.47 -47.00
N SER A 2 -41.59 -15.16 -47.15
CA SER A 2 -40.57 -14.10 -47.20
C SER A 2 -40.55 -13.32 -45.89
N TYR A 3 -39.37 -13.17 -45.28
CA TYR A 3 -39.16 -12.49 -43.99
C TYR A 3 -38.81 -11.02 -44.18
N GLN A 4 -39.73 -10.25 -44.77
CA GLN A 4 -39.48 -8.88 -45.22
C GLN A 4 -39.97 -7.80 -44.25
N HIS A 5 -40.02 -8.09 -42.94
CA HIS A 5 -40.52 -7.17 -41.91
C HIS A 5 -39.56 -6.94 -40.72
N LEU A 6 -38.32 -7.42 -40.79
CA LEU A 6 -37.34 -7.32 -39.68
C LEU A 6 -36.18 -6.35 -39.93
N ALA A 7 -36.33 -5.37 -40.82
CA ALA A 7 -35.35 -4.30 -40.96
C ALA A 7 -35.71 -3.12 -40.04
N PRO A 8 -34.96 -2.81 -38.97
CA PRO A 8 -34.99 -1.48 -38.40
C PRO A 8 -34.29 -0.51 -39.37
N GLN A 9 -35.03 0.52 -39.80
CA GLN A 9 -34.51 1.60 -40.62
C GLN A 9 -33.35 2.30 -39.94
N ALA A 10 -32.24 2.46 -40.66
CA ALA A 10 -31.16 3.36 -40.30
C ALA A 10 -31.67 4.82 -40.40
N ALA A 11 -31.78 5.49 -39.26
CA ALA A 11 -31.93 6.94 -39.21
C ALA A 11 -30.52 7.57 -39.08
N ALA A 12 -30.19 8.45 -40.04
CA ALA A 12 -29.00 9.28 -40.05
C ALA A 12 -29.03 10.34 -38.91
N PRO A 13 -27.88 10.92 -38.53
CA PRO A 13 -27.69 11.57 -37.24
C PRO A 13 -28.27 12.99 -37.23
N THR A 14 -29.22 13.24 -36.35
CA THR A 14 -29.75 14.57 -36.06
C THR A 14 -28.95 15.23 -34.92
N GLY A 15 -28.19 16.25 -35.29
CA GLY A 15 -27.84 17.43 -34.49
C GLY A 15 -27.48 17.24 -33.01
N ASN A 16 -26.18 17.20 -32.71
CA ASN A 16 -25.64 17.49 -31.38
C ASN A 16 -26.03 18.92 -30.94
N ARG A 17 -27.12 19.06 -30.18
CA ARG A 17 -27.30 20.19 -29.26
C ARG A 17 -27.11 19.65 -27.84
N LEU A 18 -25.87 19.72 -27.38
CA LEU A 18 -25.52 19.43 -25.99
C LEU A 18 -26.27 20.42 -25.09
N SER A 19 -27.23 19.91 -24.31
CA SER A 19 -27.94 20.68 -23.29
C SER A 19 -26.94 21.37 -22.37
N GLY A 20 -27.17 22.66 -22.07
CA GLY A 20 -26.27 23.47 -21.22
C GLY A 20 -25.98 22.88 -19.84
N SER A 21 -26.83 21.96 -19.36
CA SER A 21 -26.60 21.18 -18.15
C SER A 21 -25.38 20.24 -18.26
N LEU A 22 -25.19 19.56 -19.41
CA LEU A 22 -24.03 18.69 -19.63
C LEU A 22 -22.74 19.48 -19.76
N LEU A 23 -22.77 20.64 -20.43
CA LEU A 23 -21.62 21.55 -20.49
C LEU A 23 -21.23 22.08 -19.11
N ARG A 24 -22.22 22.30 -18.23
CA ARG A 24 -21.98 22.75 -16.84
C ARG A 24 -21.34 21.65 -16.00
N LEU A 25 -21.81 20.40 -16.12
CA LEU A 25 -21.19 19.25 -15.46
C LEU A 25 -19.77 19.00 -15.97
N GLN A 26 -19.53 19.11 -17.28
CA GLN A 26 -18.21 18.93 -17.87
C GLN A 26 -17.23 20.07 -17.51
N ARG A 27 -17.73 21.28 -17.23
CA ARG A 27 -16.91 22.38 -16.71
C ARG A 27 -16.61 22.21 -15.22
N LEU A 28 -17.55 21.68 -14.43
CA LEU A 28 -17.34 21.35 -13.01
C LEU A 28 -16.35 20.19 -12.85
N SER A 29 -16.39 19.17 -13.73
CA SER A 29 -15.40 18.09 -13.71
C SER A 29 -13.99 18.58 -14.08
N GLN A 30 -13.87 19.50 -15.05
CA GLN A 30 -12.58 20.11 -15.40
C GLN A 30 -12.05 21.07 -14.31
N SER A 31 -12.92 21.75 -13.56
CA SER A 31 -12.50 22.59 -12.43
C SER A 31 -12.15 21.78 -11.19
N ALA A 32 -12.80 20.62 -10.97
CA ALA A 32 -12.37 19.65 -9.96
C ALA A 32 -11.00 19.03 -10.32
N GLN A 33 -10.75 18.71 -11.59
CA GLN A 33 -9.43 18.21 -12.04
C GLN A 33 -8.33 19.29 -12.00
N ALA A 34 -8.67 20.57 -12.17
CA ALA A 34 -7.70 21.66 -12.10
C ALA A 34 -7.33 22.05 -10.65
N GLN A 35 -8.06 21.58 -9.64
CA GLN A 35 -7.74 21.84 -8.23
C GLN A 35 -6.88 20.75 -7.58
N ASP A 36 -6.79 19.56 -8.18
CA ASP A 36 -5.90 18.49 -7.70
C ASP A 36 -4.46 18.57 -8.28
N GLU A 37 -4.20 19.44 -9.27
CA GLU A 37 -2.84 19.64 -9.81
C GLU A 37 -2.04 20.75 -9.11
N GLN A 38 -2.55 21.27 -7.98
CA GLN A 38 -1.92 22.35 -7.21
C GLN A 38 -1.75 22.04 -5.72
N GLU A 39 -1.80 20.77 -5.32
CA GLU A 39 -1.05 20.36 -4.15
C GLU A 39 0.40 20.19 -4.60
N SER A 40 1.15 21.27 -4.42
CA SER A 40 2.57 21.34 -4.69
C SER A 40 3.24 20.17 -3.97
N THR A 41 3.50 19.11 -4.73
CA THR A 41 4.59 18.19 -4.44
C THR A 41 5.84 19.06 -4.52
N SER A 42 6.14 19.74 -3.41
CA SER A 42 7.51 20.07 -3.11
C SER A 42 8.20 18.72 -3.17
N VAL A 43 8.86 18.47 -4.30
CA VAL A 43 9.79 17.37 -4.42
C VAL A 43 10.92 17.81 -3.50
N VAL A 44 10.72 17.65 -2.19
CA VAL A 44 11.80 17.46 -1.26
C VAL A 44 12.46 16.23 -1.86
N VAL A 45 13.52 16.47 -2.64
CA VAL A 45 14.42 15.41 -3.09
C VAL A 45 15.04 14.91 -1.81
N THR A 46 14.30 14.03 -1.17
CA THR A 46 14.74 13.33 0.00
C THR A 46 15.89 12.48 -0.48
N ARG A 47 17.10 12.81 -0.02
CA ARG A 47 18.32 12.11 -0.43
C ARG A 47 18.28 10.63 -0.06
N HIS A 48 17.41 10.28 0.88
CA HIS A 48 17.22 8.95 1.38
C HIS A 48 16.56 8.02 0.36
N THR A 49 17.05 6.78 0.31
CA THR A 49 16.50 5.80 -0.61
C THR A 49 15.08 5.37 -0.23
N ASN A 50 14.33 4.81 -1.19
CA ASN A 50 13.04 4.17 -0.90
C ASN A 50 13.13 3.16 0.25
N ALA A 51 14.27 2.45 0.39
CA ALA A 51 14.46 1.49 1.47
C ALA A 51 14.50 2.17 2.86
N HIS A 52 15.13 3.34 2.97
CA HIS A 52 15.08 4.15 4.18
C HIS A 52 13.64 4.59 4.48
N TRP A 53 12.93 5.15 3.50
CA TRP A 53 11.55 5.64 3.71
C TRP A 53 10.61 4.53 4.17
N ILE A 54 10.71 3.35 3.55
CA ILE A 54 9.96 2.17 4.01
C ILE A 54 10.40 1.78 5.43
N ALA A 55 11.70 1.65 5.69
CA ALA A 55 12.19 1.17 6.99
C ALA A 55 11.87 2.12 8.16
N SER A 56 11.84 3.42 7.90
CA SER A 56 11.52 4.46 8.89
C SER A 56 10.01 4.60 9.15
N SER A 57 9.13 4.00 8.34
CA SER A 57 7.68 4.14 8.49
C SER A 57 7.11 3.31 9.64
N ARG A 58 6.01 3.79 10.24
CA ARG A 58 5.33 3.09 11.33
C ARG A 58 4.72 1.78 10.86
N GLU A 59 4.17 1.78 9.65
CA GLU A 59 3.54 0.62 9.00
C GLU A 59 4.56 -0.52 8.84
N ALA A 60 5.79 -0.19 8.45
CA ALA A 60 6.87 -1.16 8.32
C ALA A 60 7.32 -1.72 9.67
N GLN A 61 7.35 -0.90 10.73
CA GLN A 61 7.67 -1.38 12.08
C GLN A 61 6.61 -2.35 12.62
N ASN A 62 5.35 -2.16 12.22
CA ASN A 62 4.24 -3.05 12.56
C ASN A 62 4.21 -4.34 11.72
N ASN A 63 4.76 -4.30 10.49
CA ASN A 63 4.79 -5.42 9.56
C ASN A 63 6.19 -5.60 8.90
N PRO A 64 7.23 -5.89 9.70
CA PRO A 64 8.63 -5.84 9.24
C PRO A 64 8.97 -6.93 8.23
N ILE A 65 8.28 -8.07 8.29
CA ILE A 65 8.49 -9.18 7.35
C ILE A 65 7.98 -8.83 5.95
N LEU A 66 6.83 -8.13 5.86
CA LEU A 66 6.35 -7.63 4.57
C LEU A 66 7.24 -6.47 4.08
N ALA A 67 7.60 -5.54 4.96
CA ALA A 67 8.45 -4.40 4.60
C ALA A 67 9.77 -4.86 3.97
N LEU A 68 10.46 -5.84 4.56
CA LEU A 68 11.69 -6.41 3.99
C LEU A 68 11.48 -7.04 2.61
N LYS A 69 10.32 -7.65 2.36
CA LYS A 69 9.99 -8.21 1.04
C LYS A 69 9.80 -7.11 0.00
N LEU A 70 9.15 -6.01 0.37
CA LEU A 70 8.92 -4.85 -0.50
C LEU A 70 10.25 -4.15 -0.84
N ILE A 71 11.11 -3.95 0.16
CA ILE A 71 12.48 -3.43 -0.03
C ILE A 71 13.26 -4.32 -0.99
N LYS A 72 13.24 -5.65 -0.78
CA LYS A 72 13.92 -6.61 -1.68
C LYS A 72 13.39 -6.55 -3.12
N ARG A 73 12.11 -6.27 -3.31
CA ARG A 73 11.45 -6.11 -4.62
C ARG A 73 11.68 -4.74 -5.24
N ARG A 74 12.35 -3.82 -4.53
CA ARG A 74 12.56 -2.41 -4.95
C ARG A 74 11.24 -1.69 -5.25
N THR A 75 10.20 -2.00 -4.48
CA THR A 75 8.92 -1.30 -4.57
C THR A 75 9.11 0.18 -4.18
N PRO A 76 8.51 1.14 -4.91
CA PRO A 76 8.48 2.56 -4.50
C PRO A 76 7.94 2.70 -3.08
N HIS A 77 8.45 3.67 -2.30
CA HIS A 77 8.07 3.78 -0.89
C HIS A 77 6.59 4.12 -0.69
N GLU A 78 6.01 4.94 -1.55
CA GLU A 78 4.57 5.29 -1.52
C GLU A 78 3.69 4.04 -1.67
N ASP A 79 3.91 3.25 -2.73
CA ASP A 79 3.21 1.98 -2.98
C ASP A 79 3.41 0.98 -1.83
N ALA A 80 4.65 0.91 -1.31
CA ALA A 80 4.99 0.00 -0.23
C ALA A 80 4.27 0.37 1.07
N ILE A 81 4.21 1.66 1.43
CA ILE A 81 3.50 2.15 2.61
C ILE A 81 2.00 1.89 2.45
N GLY A 82 1.41 2.22 1.30
CA GLY A 82 0.00 1.94 1.03
C GLY A 82 -0.33 0.44 1.16
N THR A 83 0.54 -0.43 0.63
CA THR A 83 0.40 -1.89 0.80
C THR A 83 0.50 -2.30 2.27
N LEU A 84 1.49 -1.78 3.02
CA LEU A 84 1.69 -2.12 4.42
C LEU A 84 0.53 -1.67 5.32
N GLN A 85 -0.10 -0.54 5.00
CA GLN A 85 -1.20 0.03 5.78
C GLN A 85 -2.44 -0.86 5.78
N VAL A 86 -2.74 -1.52 4.67
CA VAL A 86 -3.92 -2.39 4.52
C VAL A 86 -3.62 -3.88 4.74
N SER A 87 -2.36 -4.26 4.87
CA SER A 87 -1.95 -5.65 4.97
C SER A 87 -1.94 -6.14 6.42
N ALA A 88 -2.58 -7.28 6.66
CA ALA A 88 -2.36 -8.05 7.89
C ALA A 88 -0.87 -8.36 8.09
N ARG A 89 -0.45 -8.52 9.36
CA ARG A 89 0.96 -8.76 9.67
C ARG A 89 1.43 -10.08 9.05
N HIS A 90 2.54 -10.02 8.31
CA HIS A 90 3.09 -11.19 7.64
C HIS A 90 3.84 -12.11 8.60
N LEU A 91 3.57 -13.40 8.51
CA LEU A 91 4.29 -14.44 9.25
C LEU A 91 5.59 -14.85 8.56
N SER A 92 6.57 -15.26 9.37
CA SER A 92 7.80 -15.87 8.87
C SER A 92 7.52 -17.26 8.27
N ASN A 93 8.38 -17.75 7.37
CA ASN A 93 8.22 -19.11 6.84
C ASN A 93 8.40 -20.18 7.93
N PHE A 94 9.19 -19.90 8.97
CA PHE A 94 9.33 -20.79 10.12
C PHE A 94 7.99 -20.91 10.86
N THR A 95 7.39 -19.77 11.21
CA THR A 95 6.09 -19.71 11.89
C THR A 95 5.01 -20.39 11.09
N LYS A 96 4.92 -20.13 9.77
CA LYS A 96 3.96 -20.81 8.90
C LYS A 96 4.11 -22.33 8.94
N ARG A 97 5.34 -22.85 8.82
CA ARG A 97 5.58 -24.30 8.86
C ARG A 97 5.22 -24.92 10.20
N LYS A 98 5.54 -24.24 11.31
CA LYS A 98 5.16 -24.68 12.65
C LYS A 98 3.64 -24.72 12.82
N MET A 99 2.95 -23.66 12.42
CA MET A 99 1.50 -23.56 12.53
C MET A 99 0.76 -24.60 11.66
N ILE A 100 1.24 -24.89 10.45
CA ILE A 100 0.69 -25.97 9.60
C ILE A 100 0.69 -27.32 10.34
N ALA A 101 1.70 -27.58 11.19
CA ALA A 101 1.83 -28.86 11.89
C ALA A 101 0.94 -28.97 13.15
N VAL A 102 0.52 -27.84 13.74
CA VAL A 102 -0.14 -27.81 15.05
C VAL A 102 -1.57 -27.30 15.01
N CYS A 103 -1.94 -26.51 14.01
CA CYS A 103 -3.27 -25.95 13.84
C CYS A 103 -4.01 -26.72 12.74
N ALA A 104 -5.02 -27.50 13.12
CA ALA A 104 -5.89 -28.18 12.17
C ALA A 104 -6.71 -27.15 11.37
N GLY A 105 -6.80 -27.33 10.04
CA GLY A 105 -7.51 -26.41 9.17
C GLY A 105 -6.78 -25.08 8.91
N TRP A 106 -5.48 -25.01 9.19
CA TRP A 106 -4.64 -23.83 8.92
C TRP A 106 -4.75 -23.30 7.48
N GLU A 107 -4.92 -24.19 6.52
CA GLU A 107 -5.12 -23.90 5.10
C GLU A 107 -6.42 -23.16 4.80
N CYS A 108 -7.45 -23.33 5.64
CA CYS A 108 -8.76 -22.70 5.51
C CYS A 108 -8.80 -21.27 6.09
N LEU A 109 -7.88 -20.95 6.98
CA LEU A 109 -7.78 -19.62 7.59
C LEU A 109 -7.27 -18.59 6.57
N ASP A 110 -7.81 -17.37 6.63
CA ASP A 110 -7.31 -16.26 5.83
C ASP A 110 -5.98 -15.70 6.40
N THR A 111 -5.48 -14.59 5.85
CA THR A 111 -4.17 -14.06 6.29
C THR A 111 -4.22 -13.43 7.67
N GLU A 112 -5.35 -12.81 8.04
CA GLU A 112 -5.53 -12.16 9.33
C GLU A 112 -5.77 -13.20 10.43
N ASP A 113 -6.65 -14.16 10.19
CA ASP A 113 -6.93 -15.27 11.10
C ASP A 113 -5.68 -16.10 11.37
N ARG A 114 -4.87 -16.39 10.33
CA ARG A 114 -3.56 -17.03 10.51
C ARG A 114 -2.65 -16.22 11.41
N ASN A 115 -2.69 -14.89 11.32
CA ASN A 115 -1.86 -14.05 12.17
C ASN A 115 -2.31 -14.14 13.64
N ILE A 116 -3.62 -14.02 13.87
CA ILE A 116 -4.24 -14.09 15.19
C ILE A 116 -3.95 -15.44 15.84
N GLU A 117 -4.15 -16.54 15.10
CA GLU A 117 -3.93 -17.89 15.58
C GLU A 117 -2.44 -18.13 15.91
N ALA A 118 -1.53 -17.70 15.04
CA ALA A 118 -0.09 -17.82 15.30
C ALA A 118 0.37 -16.98 16.50
N PHE A 119 -0.19 -15.79 16.68
CA PHE A 119 0.08 -14.95 17.85
C PHE A 119 -0.41 -15.63 19.14
N THR A 120 -1.65 -16.14 19.13
CA THR A 120 -2.27 -16.82 20.28
C THR A 120 -1.49 -18.07 20.69
N TYR A 121 -1.06 -18.87 19.70
CA TYR A 121 -0.20 -20.03 19.94
C TYR A 121 1.13 -19.62 20.59
N SER A 122 1.76 -18.55 20.11
CA SER A 122 3.03 -18.07 20.67
C SER A 122 2.89 -17.66 22.15
N MET A 123 1.80 -16.97 22.50
CA MET A 123 1.53 -16.55 23.88
C MET A 123 1.31 -17.72 24.84
N THR A 124 0.74 -18.81 24.35
CA THR A 124 0.43 -20.00 25.16
C THR A 124 1.56 -21.02 25.20
N HIS A 125 2.47 -21.00 24.21
CA HIS A 125 3.53 -22.00 24.03
C HIS A 125 4.93 -21.39 24.01
N SER A 126 5.13 -20.28 24.75
CA SER A 126 6.44 -19.64 24.91
C SER A 126 7.18 -19.36 23.59
N ASP A 127 6.43 -18.93 22.57
CA ASP A 127 6.93 -18.68 21.22
C ASP A 127 7.60 -19.87 20.50
N ASP A 128 7.18 -21.13 20.74
CA ASP A 128 7.73 -22.30 20.02
C ASP A 128 7.48 -22.26 18.49
N ASN A 129 6.46 -21.51 18.06
CA ASN A 129 6.23 -21.24 16.64
C ASN A 129 7.09 -20.09 16.08
N GLY A 130 7.86 -19.41 16.94
CA GLY A 130 8.77 -18.31 16.56
C GLY A 130 8.07 -17.09 15.96
N TYR A 131 6.81 -16.84 16.32
CA TYR A 131 6.08 -15.63 15.90
C TYR A 131 6.83 -14.36 16.33
N HIS A 132 7.16 -14.23 17.62
CA HIS A 132 7.87 -13.07 18.15
C HIS A 132 9.34 -13.06 17.72
N ALA A 133 10.02 -14.21 17.79
CA ALA A 133 11.40 -14.34 17.34
C ALA A 133 11.59 -13.90 15.88
N GLY A 134 10.71 -14.36 14.98
CA GLY A 134 10.71 -13.98 13.57
C GLY A 134 10.41 -12.49 13.36
N PHE A 135 9.46 -11.95 14.10
CA PHE A 135 9.12 -10.53 14.07
C PHE A 135 10.30 -9.64 14.50
N PHE A 136 10.90 -9.90 15.66
CA PHE A 136 12.03 -9.10 16.16
C PHE A 136 13.31 -9.29 15.35
N ALA A 137 13.53 -10.48 14.78
CA ALA A 137 14.60 -10.69 13.81
C ALA A 137 14.40 -9.80 12.57
N ALA A 138 13.19 -9.75 12.03
CA ALA A 138 12.87 -8.89 10.89
C ALA A 138 13.03 -7.40 11.25
N GLN A 139 12.58 -6.95 12.43
CA GLN A 139 12.79 -5.56 12.87
C GLN A 139 14.28 -5.19 12.95
N ARG A 140 15.13 -6.08 13.49
CA ARG A 140 16.58 -5.84 13.55
C ARG A 140 17.21 -5.70 12.17
N VAL A 141 16.75 -6.47 11.18
CA VAL A 141 17.21 -6.33 9.80
C VAL A 141 16.68 -5.04 9.18
N LEU A 142 15.41 -4.70 9.42
CA LEU A 142 14.78 -3.50 8.89
C LEU A 142 15.53 -2.23 9.34
N LYS A 143 15.96 -2.16 10.61
CA LYS A 143 16.78 -1.05 11.13
C LYS A 143 18.07 -0.82 10.36
N LYS A 144 18.64 -1.83 9.70
CA LYS A 144 19.87 -1.69 8.89
C LYS A 144 19.62 -0.94 7.57
N HIS A 145 18.36 -0.80 7.16
CA HIS A 145 17.97 -0.03 5.98
C HIS A 145 17.71 1.45 6.31
N VAL A 146 17.73 1.83 7.58
CA VAL A 146 17.61 3.23 7.99
C VAL A 146 18.96 3.91 7.81
N GLU A 147 19.06 4.74 6.80
CA GLU A 147 20.21 5.62 6.57
C GLU A 147 20.32 6.71 7.65
N PRO A 148 21.55 7.13 8.02
CA PRO A 148 21.77 8.21 8.96
C PRO A 148 21.36 9.56 8.33
N TRP A 149 20.78 10.44 9.15
CA TRP A 149 20.44 11.80 8.75
C TRP A 149 21.71 12.65 8.64
N THR A 150 21.88 13.35 7.52
CA THR A 150 22.96 14.34 7.34
C THR A 150 22.51 15.73 7.77
N GLU A 151 23.45 16.64 8.04
CA GLU A 151 23.12 18.02 8.40
C GLU A 151 22.33 18.73 7.28
N GLU A 152 22.60 18.39 6.02
CA GLU A 152 21.86 18.90 4.87
C GLU A 152 20.40 18.46 4.89
N ASP A 153 20.12 17.21 5.27
CA ASP A 153 18.75 16.67 5.36
C ASP A 153 17.95 17.40 6.46
N ILE A 154 18.61 17.67 7.61
CA ILE A 154 18.01 18.42 8.73
C ILE A 154 17.72 19.86 8.30
N ARG A 155 18.64 20.51 7.57
CA ARG A 155 18.43 21.86 7.04
C ARG A 155 17.27 21.90 6.04
N ALA A 156 17.17 20.91 5.15
CA ALA A 156 16.08 20.82 4.18
C ALA A 156 14.70 20.69 4.85
N LEU A 157 14.60 19.87 5.90
CA LEU A 157 13.37 19.77 6.70
C LEU A 157 13.01 21.09 7.41
N SER A 158 14.02 21.82 7.87
CA SER A 158 13.82 23.09 8.60
C SER A 158 13.35 24.22 7.68
N VAL A 159 13.79 24.25 6.42
CA VAL A 159 13.39 25.28 5.45
C VAL A 159 11.93 25.10 5.02
N GLY A 160 11.45 23.86 4.86
CA GLY A 160 10.05 23.59 4.54
C GLY A 160 9.05 23.96 5.66
N LEU A 161 9.52 24.18 6.89
CA LEU A 161 8.71 24.61 8.04
C LEU A 161 8.54 26.14 8.16
N VAL A 162 9.27 26.93 7.36
CA VAL A 162 9.28 28.40 7.45
C VAL A 162 8.39 29.07 6.39
N GLU A 163 7.88 28.32 5.39
CA GLU A 163 6.97 28.84 4.36
C GLU A 163 5.47 28.66 4.70
N VAL A 164 5.04 29.00 5.93
CA VAL A 164 3.62 29.06 6.33
C VAL A 164 3.28 30.41 6.97
#